data_AF-A0A3M3EWA1-F1
#
_entry.id   AF-A0A3M3EWA1-F1
#
_cell.length_a   1.000
_cell.length_b   1.000
_cell.length_c   1.000
_cell.angle_alpha   90.00
_cell.angle_beta   90.00
_cell.angle_gamma   90.00
#
_symmetry.space_group_name_H-M   'P 1'
#
loop_
_entity.id
_entity.type
_entity.pdbx_description
1 polymer ?
#
loop_
_entity_poly.entity_id
_entity_poly.type
_entity_poly.pdbx_seq_one_letter_code
_entity_poly.pdbx_strand_id
1 'polypeptide(L)'
;MFATVRHVLVQTALGHVVQAGYRGGSDRGISMTVAISSRTPQQALAAVLDRYAPRKLLLIGASSFPALEAFRQAHPDTEVVQVAPGPLPVDVAGQRFDLALALDCLEHVPKRDGLNLLGGIRNLNASRIVVLADLAACGWQETDFFSLALQASERFQREEQVLTLFTYDLLEYKQVPDWLNSRFWANPENFGKYWW
;
A
#
# COMPACT_ATOMS: atom_id res chain seq x y z
N MET A 1 -22.36 -14.60 37.02
CA MET A 1 -22.67 -15.90 36.40
C MET A 1 -22.45 -15.73 34.91
N PHE A 2 -21.56 -16.55 34.34
CA PHE A 2 -20.80 -16.31 33.11
C PHE A 2 -21.67 -16.12 31.84
N ALA A 3 -21.36 -15.09 31.04
CA ALA A 3 -21.90 -14.89 29.70
C ALA A 3 -20.90 -15.43 28.66
N THR A 4 -21.39 -16.38 27.86
CA THR A 4 -20.68 -17.16 26.86
C THR A 4 -20.19 -16.31 25.69
N VAL A 5 -18.88 -16.31 25.46
CA VAL A 5 -18.20 -15.82 24.25
C VAL A 5 -18.50 -16.79 23.11
N ARG A 6 -19.15 -16.32 22.04
CA ARG A 6 -19.25 -17.06 20.77
C ARG A 6 -18.05 -16.73 19.89
N HIS A 7 -17.15 -17.70 19.77
CA HIS A 7 -16.10 -17.75 18.75
C HIS A 7 -16.70 -17.68 17.34
N VAL A 8 -16.22 -16.75 16.52
CA VAL A 8 -16.39 -16.81 15.07
C VAL A 8 -15.19 -17.58 14.51
N LEU A 9 -15.47 -18.76 13.95
CA LEU A 9 -14.50 -19.55 13.19
C LEU A 9 -14.19 -18.85 11.86
N VAL A 10 -12.95 -18.40 11.69
CA VAL A 10 -12.39 -18.10 10.37
C VAL A 10 -11.93 -19.43 9.77
N GLN A 11 -12.66 -19.94 8.79
CA GLN A 11 -12.25 -21.10 8.00
C GLN A 11 -11.18 -20.68 7.00
N THR A 12 -9.98 -21.20 7.22
CA THR A 12 -8.82 -21.15 6.33
C THR A 12 -9.09 -21.99 5.07
N ALA A 13 -9.08 -21.38 3.90
CA ALA A 13 -9.02 -22.09 2.62
C ALA A 13 -7.56 -22.13 2.13
N LEU A 14 -6.95 -23.30 2.25
CA LEU A 14 -5.66 -23.65 1.65
C LEU A 14 -5.85 -24.09 0.19
N GLY A 15 -4.91 -23.68 -0.67
CA GLY A 15 -4.50 -24.45 -1.85
C GLY A 15 -4.96 -23.92 -3.20
N HIS A 16 -4.05 -23.25 -3.93
CA HIS A 16 -3.36 -23.82 -5.09
C HIS A 16 -2.43 -22.76 -5.70
N VAL A 17 -1.12 -22.96 -5.53
CA VAL A 17 -0.08 -22.22 -6.26
C VAL A 17 -0.08 -22.75 -7.70
N VAL A 18 -0.55 -21.93 -8.64
CA VAL A 18 -0.37 -22.21 -10.08
C VAL A 18 0.98 -21.63 -10.50
N GLN A 19 1.93 -22.51 -10.71
CA GLN A 19 3.25 -22.23 -11.28
C GLN A 19 3.07 -22.02 -12.79
N ALA A 20 2.97 -20.78 -13.25
CA ALA A 20 2.93 -20.45 -14.67
C ALA A 20 4.35 -20.45 -15.24
N GLY A 21 4.69 -21.52 -15.97
CA GLY A 21 5.95 -21.65 -16.70
C GLY A 21 6.06 -20.64 -17.85
N TYR A 22 7.19 -19.92 -17.90
CA TYR A 22 7.54 -19.02 -18.98
C TYR A 22 7.90 -19.84 -20.23
N ARG A 23 7.08 -19.79 -21.28
CA ARG A 23 7.48 -20.14 -22.65
C ARG A 23 7.45 -18.86 -23.48
N GLY A 24 8.59 -18.55 -24.09
CA GLY A 24 8.82 -17.33 -24.85
C GLY A 24 7.92 -17.21 -26.08
N GLY A 25 7.54 -15.96 -26.38
CA GLY A 25 6.81 -15.57 -27.58
C GLY A 25 6.59 -14.06 -27.59
N SER A 26 7.00 -13.44 -28.68
CA SER A 26 7.07 -12.01 -29.02
C SER A 26 5.84 -11.13 -28.76
N ASP A 27 6.15 -9.89 -28.36
CA ASP A 27 5.55 -8.62 -28.82
C ASP A 27 4.05 -8.36 -28.58
N ARG A 28 3.77 -7.68 -27.45
CA ARG A 28 2.74 -6.65 -27.25
C ARG A 28 2.93 -6.07 -25.84
N GLY A 29 3.04 -4.75 -25.72
CA GLY A 29 3.16 -4.07 -24.43
C GLY A 29 2.05 -4.50 -23.48
N ILE A 30 2.40 -5.25 -22.44
CA ILE A 30 1.43 -5.75 -21.47
C ILE A 30 1.08 -4.58 -20.55
N SER A 31 0.00 -3.88 -20.84
CA SER A 31 -0.66 -3.07 -19.81
C SER A 31 -1.28 -4.05 -18.82
N MET A 32 -0.53 -4.39 -17.76
CA MET A 32 -0.99 -5.20 -16.64
C MET A 32 -2.02 -4.41 -15.82
N THR A 33 -3.19 -4.19 -16.41
CA THR A 33 -4.31 -3.57 -15.71
C THR A 33 -4.87 -4.61 -14.74
N VAL A 34 -4.58 -4.47 -13.44
CA VAL A 34 -5.30 -5.14 -12.34
C VAL A 34 -6.81 -5.20 -12.62
N ALA A 35 -7.39 -6.41 -12.57
CA ALA A 35 -8.81 -6.63 -12.77
C ALA A 35 -9.66 -5.95 -11.66
N ILE A 36 -10.94 -5.72 -11.95
CA ILE A 36 -11.89 -5.23 -10.94
C ILE A 36 -12.05 -6.28 -9.84
N SER A 37 -11.86 -5.85 -8.59
CA SER A 37 -11.98 -6.69 -7.40
C SER A 37 -13.43 -7.02 -7.10
N SER A 38 -13.67 -8.23 -6.59
CA SER A 38 -14.96 -8.61 -6.00
C SER A 38 -15.15 -8.07 -4.58
N ARG A 39 -14.09 -7.54 -3.96
CA ARG A 39 -14.17 -6.84 -2.67
C ARG A 39 -14.64 -5.41 -2.87
N THR A 40 -15.27 -4.86 -1.83
CA THR A 40 -15.48 -3.42 -1.71
C THR A 40 -14.22 -2.71 -1.23
N PRO A 41 -14.06 -1.39 -1.48
CA PRO A 41 -12.96 -0.61 -0.90
C PRO A 41 -12.85 -0.77 0.62
N GLN A 42 -13.99 -0.81 1.32
CA GLN A 42 -14.04 -1.03 2.77
C GLN A 42 -13.45 -2.37 3.19
N GLN A 43 -13.78 -3.45 2.47
CA GLN A 43 -13.24 -4.79 2.75
C GLN A 43 -11.75 -4.87 2.45
N ALA A 44 -11.27 -4.19 1.41
CA ALA A 44 -9.85 -4.12 1.10
C ALA A 44 -9.07 -3.35 2.18
N LEU A 45 -9.58 -2.19 2.61
CA LEU A 45 -8.98 -1.41 3.70
C LEU A 45 -9.01 -2.18 5.03
N ALA A 46 -10.10 -2.89 5.34
CA ALA A 46 -10.16 -3.76 6.52
C ALA A 46 -9.09 -4.86 6.45
N ALA A 47 -8.93 -5.52 5.30
CA ALA A 47 -7.90 -6.54 5.11
C ALA A 47 -6.47 -5.98 5.23
N VAL A 48 -6.22 -4.74 4.79
CA VAL A 48 -4.94 -4.05 5.00
C VAL A 48 -4.68 -3.81 6.49
N LEU A 49 -5.68 -3.28 7.20
CA LEU A 49 -5.57 -3.00 8.64
C LEU A 49 -5.35 -4.30 9.43
N ASP A 50 -6.08 -5.36 9.13
CA ASP A 50 -5.92 -6.68 9.76
C ASP A 50 -4.56 -7.32 9.45
N ARG A 51 -4.08 -7.21 8.20
CA ARG A 51 -2.79 -7.77 7.79
C ARG A 51 -1.62 -7.12 8.53
N TYR A 52 -1.64 -5.79 8.64
CA TYR A 52 -0.50 -5.04 9.17
C TYR A 52 -0.61 -4.73 10.66
N ALA A 53 -1.82 -4.71 11.22
CA ALA A 53 -2.11 -4.42 12.62
C ALA A 53 -1.23 -3.28 13.19
N PRO A 54 -1.23 -2.08 12.58
CA PRO A 54 -0.30 -1.02 12.94
C PRO A 54 -0.50 -0.57 14.39
N ARG A 55 0.61 -0.35 15.12
CA ARG A 55 0.57 0.30 16.42
C ARG A 55 0.39 1.81 16.28
N LYS A 56 0.93 2.39 15.20
CA LYS A 56 0.80 3.81 14.90
C LYS A 56 0.42 4.01 13.43
N LEU A 57 -0.77 4.55 13.21
CA LEU A 57 -1.41 4.74 11.92
C LEU A 57 -1.54 6.23 11.60
N LEU A 58 -1.04 6.63 10.43
CA LEU A 58 -1.30 7.96 9.88
C LEU A 58 -2.49 7.87 8.91
N LEU A 59 -3.52 8.68 9.12
CA LEU A 59 -4.62 8.87 8.17
C LEU A 59 -4.55 10.29 7.59
N ILE A 60 -4.41 10.39 6.27
CA ILE A 60 -4.57 11.64 5.52
C ILE A 60 -5.90 11.56 4.78
N GLY A 61 -6.84 12.41 5.19
CA GLY A 61 -8.19 12.41 4.64
C GLY A 61 -9.17 13.20 5.51
N ALA A 62 -10.23 13.71 4.89
CA ALA A 62 -11.18 14.58 5.56
C ALA A 62 -12.09 13.86 6.57
N SER A 63 -12.29 12.55 6.44
CA SER A 63 -13.24 11.78 7.24
C SER A 63 -12.69 10.43 7.69
N SER A 64 -13.16 9.94 8.84
CA SER A 64 -12.99 8.53 9.22
C SER A 64 -13.91 7.64 8.38
N PHE A 65 -13.72 6.32 8.46
CA PHE A 65 -14.46 5.33 7.70
C PHE A 65 -14.75 4.07 8.54
N PRO A 66 -15.85 3.35 8.27
CA PRO A 66 -16.29 2.19 9.06
C PRO A 66 -15.23 1.15 9.40
N ALA A 67 -14.33 0.81 8.46
CA ALA A 67 -13.29 -0.18 8.71
C ALA A 67 -12.24 0.31 9.72
N LEU A 68 -11.91 1.61 9.74
CA LEU A 68 -11.02 2.19 10.75
C LEU A 68 -11.68 2.20 12.14
N GLU A 69 -12.96 2.55 12.21
CA GLU A 69 -13.69 2.55 13.48
C GLU A 69 -13.77 1.14 14.09
N ALA A 70 -14.10 0.14 13.27
CA ALA A 70 -14.09 -1.25 13.70
C ALA A 70 -12.70 -1.70 14.16
N PHE A 71 -11.65 -1.33 13.42
CA PHE A 71 -10.27 -1.65 13.79
C PHE A 71 -9.86 -1.00 15.12
N ARG A 72 -10.17 0.27 15.35
CA ARG A 72 -9.88 0.97 16.62
C ARG A 72 -10.58 0.33 17.82
N GLN A 73 -11.79 -0.19 17.65
CA GLN A 73 -12.51 -0.90 18.70
C GLN A 73 -11.84 -2.24 19.04
N ALA A 74 -11.35 -2.96 18.03
CA ALA A 74 -10.64 -4.22 18.21
C ALA A 74 -9.19 -4.04 18.72
N HIS A 75 -8.56 -2.89 18.42
CA HIS A 75 -7.18 -2.56 18.73
C HIS A 75 -7.08 -1.21 19.47
N PRO A 76 -7.49 -1.15 20.75
CA PRO A 76 -7.54 0.10 21.50
C PRO A 76 -6.16 0.74 21.73
N ASP A 77 -5.08 -0.05 21.63
CA ASP A 77 -3.70 0.41 21.77
C ASP A 77 -3.12 1.02 20.49
N THR A 78 -3.84 0.99 19.36
CA THR A 78 -3.40 1.65 18.14
C THR A 78 -3.55 3.17 18.27
N GLU A 79 -2.45 3.88 18.10
CA GLU A 79 -2.44 5.32 17.98
C GLU A 79 -2.80 5.72 16.54
N VAL A 80 -3.90 6.44 16.36
CA VAL A 80 -4.32 6.96 15.05
C VAL A 80 -4.12 8.48 15.04
N VAL A 81 -3.25 8.94 14.15
CA VAL A 81 -3.03 10.36 13.87
C VAL A 81 -3.74 10.70 12.57
N GLN A 82 -4.77 11.54 12.63
CA GLN A 82 -5.49 11.99 11.45
C GLN A 82 -5.11 13.43 11.11
N VAL A 83 -4.85 13.68 9.83
CA VAL A 83 -4.55 15.01 9.28
C VAL A 83 -5.38 15.27 8.03
N ALA A 84 -5.65 16.55 7.77
CA ALA A 84 -6.31 16.97 6.54
C ALA A 84 -5.40 16.77 5.32
N PRO A 85 -5.95 16.64 4.10
CA PRO A 85 -5.16 16.64 2.88
C PRO A 85 -4.28 17.88 2.75
N GLY A 86 -2.98 17.69 2.49
CA GLY A 86 -2.01 18.77 2.37
C GLY A 86 -0.68 18.44 3.05
N PRO A 87 0.22 19.43 3.21
CA PRO A 87 1.48 19.25 3.92
C PRO A 87 1.25 18.76 5.35
N LEU A 88 2.05 17.79 5.79
CA LEU A 88 1.97 17.30 7.16
C LEU A 88 2.35 18.41 8.15
N PRO A 89 1.60 18.58 9.26
CA PRO A 89 2.00 19.42 10.38
C PRO A 89 3.39 19.03 10.89
N VAL A 90 4.17 20.00 11.38
CA VAL A 90 5.58 19.79 11.78
C VAL A 90 5.74 18.70 12.84
N ASP A 91 4.82 18.66 13.81
CA ASP A 91 4.78 17.64 14.85
C ASP A 91 4.51 16.24 14.30
N VAL A 92 3.66 16.12 13.27
CA VAL A 92 3.37 14.85 12.59
C VAL A 92 4.51 14.44 11.65
N ALA A 93 5.09 15.40 10.93
CA ALA A 93 6.20 15.18 10.00
C ALA A 93 7.47 14.65 10.69
N GLY A 94 7.65 14.94 11.98
CA GLY A 94 8.73 14.40 12.81
C GLY A 94 8.53 12.96 13.30
N GLN A 95 7.36 12.37 13.08
CA GLN A 95 7.00 11.06 13.62
C GLN A 95 7.19 9.93 12.60
N ARG A 96 7.28 8.70 13.12
CA ARG A 96 7.27 7.46 12.36
C ARG A 96 5.97 6.71 12.59
N PHE A 97 5.46 6.10 11.53
CA PHE A 97 4.20 5.37 11.46
C PHE A 97 4.46 3.99 10.84
N ASP A 98 3.72 2.99 11.29
CA ASP A 98 3.83 1.64 10.72
C ASP A 98 3.14 1.57 9.34
N LEU A 99 2.06 2.34 9.20
CA LEU A 99 1.21 2.44 8.02
C LEU A 99 0.68 3.87 7.88
N ALA A 100 0.69 4.38 6.65
CA ALA A 100 -0.02 5.59 6.25
C ALA A 100 -1.14 5.27 5.26
N LEU A 101 -2.31 5.87 5.45
CA LEU A 101 -3.47 5.79 4.57
C LEU A 101 -3.74 7.18 3.98
N ALA A 102 -3.73 7.32 2.67
CA ALA A 102 -4.19 8.53 1.98
C ALA A 102 -5.49 8.20 1.24
N LEU A 103 -6.62 8.68 1.79
CA LEU A 103 -7.97 8.39 1.31
C LEU A 103 -8.72 9.70 1.15
N ASP A 104 -9.44 9.91 0.04
CA ASP A 104 -10.13 11.19 -0.25
C ASP A 104 -9.20 12.38 0.02
N CYS A 105 -8.05 12.37 -0.66
CA CYS A 105 -6.90 13.20 -0.33
C CYS A 105 -6.34 13.88 -1.56
N LEU A 106 -6.04 13.12 -2.62
CA LEU A 106 -5.35 13.63 -3.80
C LEU A 106 -6.23 14.53 -4.66
N GLU A 107 -7.55 14.39 -4.53
CA GLU A 107 -8.59 15.20 -5.14
C GLU A 107 -8.59 16.64 -4.60
N HIS A 108 -8.05 16.85 -3.39
CA HIS A 108 -8.11 18.12 -2.66
C HIS A 108 -6.78 18.87 -2.62
N VAL A 109 -5.72 18.33 -3.24
CA VAL A 109 -4.38 18.92 -3.22
C VAL A 109 -3.82 19.07 -4.64
N PRO A 110 -3.07 20.16 -4.93
CA PRO A 110 -2.36 20.26 -6.20
C PRO A 110 -1.41 19.07 -6.39
N LYS A 111 -1.32 18.56 -7.63
CA LYS A 111 -0.51 17.37 -7.95
C LYS A 111 0.93 17.44 -7.42
N ARG A 112 1.57 18.61 -7.53
CA ARG A 112 2.94 18.84 -7.00
C ARG A 112 3.01 18.62 -5.49
N ASP A 113 2.01 19.11 -4.75
CA ASP A 113 1.97 19.01 -3.30
C ASP A 113 1.62 17.58 -2.86
N GLY A 114 0.74 16.89 -3.58
CA GLY A 114 0.49 15.47 -3.34
C GLY A 114 1.71 14.58 -3.62
N LEU A 115 2.53 14.90 -4.65
CA LEU A 115 3.81 14.21 -4.89
C LEU A 115 4.79 14.43 -3.74
N ASN A 116 4.92 15.66 -3.25
CA ASN A 116 5.75 15.97 -2.09
C ASN A 116 5.25 15.27 -0.82
N LEU A 117 3.94 15.22 -0.62
CA LEU A 117 3.30 14.55 0.51
C LEU A 117 3.57 13.04 0.49
N LEU A 118 3.23 12.35 -0.60
CA LEU A 118 3.42 10.89 -0.69
C LEU A 118 4.90 10.50 -0.69
N GLY A 119 5.75 11.26 -1.40
CA GLY A 119 7.20 11.07 -1.38
C GLY A 119 7.82 11.32 0.00
N GLY A 120 7.38 12.36 0.69
CA GLY A 120 7.77 12.67 2.06
C GLY A 120 7.37 11.55 3.02
N ILE A 121 6.10 11.11 2.96
CA ILE A 121 5.61 10.00 3.79
C ILE A 121 6.44 8.74 3.55
N ARG A 122 6.70 8.39 2.29
CA ARG A 122 7.46 7.19 1.92
C ARG A 122 8.87 7.20 2.47
N ASN A 123 9.54 8.34 2.36
CA ASN A 123 10.95 8.45 2.70
C ASN A 123 11.18 8.69 4.19
N LEU A 124 10.24 9.37 4.85
CA LEU A 124 10.44 9.90 6.19
C LEU A 124 9.42 9.37 7.19
N ASN A 125 8.16 9.09 6.85
CA ASN A 125 7.15 8.90 7.88
C ASN A 125 6.67 7.46 8.03
N ALA A 126 6.53 6.69 6.95
CA ALA A 126 5.92 5.36 7.02
C ALA A 126 6.67 4.29 6.24
N SER A 127 6.81 3.11 6.85
CA SER A 127 7.33 1.92 6.14
C SER A 127 6.36 1.36 5.11
N ARG A 128 5.07 1.73 5.20
CA ARG A 128 3.99 1.27 4.34
C ARG A 128 3.04 2.40 4.02
N ILE A 129 2.56 2.43 2.78
CA ILE A 129 1.59 3.41 2.32
C ILE A 129 0.48 2.69 1.58
N VAL A 130 -0.75 3.09 1.86
CA VAL A 130 -1.91 2.73 1.05
C VAL A 130 -2.60 4.01 0.60
N VAL A 131 -2.87 4.10 -0.70
CA VAL A 131 -3.60 5.21 -1.30
C VAL A 131 -4.81 4.67 -2.03
N LEU A 132 -5.97 5.24 -1.75
CA LEU A 132 -7.19 4.98 -2.52
C LEU A 132 -7.50 6.24 -3.33
N ALA A 133 -7.39 6.14 -4.65
CA ALA A 133 -7.53 7.30 -5.54
C ALA A 133 -8.56 7.05 -6.64
N ASP A 134 -9.35 8.07 -6.92
CA ASP A 134 -10.10 8.19 -8.17
C ASP A 134 -9.24 8.94 -9.20
N LEU A 135 -8.65 8.22 -10.14
CA LEU A 135 -7.71 8.83 -11.11
C LEU A 135 -8.38 9.89 -12.00
N ALA A 136 -9.67 9.71 -12.30
CA ALA A 136 -10.42 10.67 -13.09
C ALA A 136 -10.69 11.97 -12.31
N ALA A 137 -10.90 11.87 -10.99
CA ALA A 137 -11.16 13.02 -10.14
C ALA A 137 -9.89 13.78 -9.72
N CYS A 138 -8.80 13.07 -9.38
CA CYS A 138 -7.58 13.73 -8.88
C CYS A 138 -6.62 14.22 -10.00
N GLY A 139 -6.79 13.78 -11.25
CA GLY A 139 -5.90 14.15 -12.35
C GLY A 139 -4.50 13.52 -12.28
N TRP A 140 -4.35 12.46 -11.48
CA TRP A 140 -3.15 11.63 -11.43
C TRP A 140 -3.23 10.49 -12.45
N GLN A 141 -2.08 10.03 -12.89
CA GLN A 141 -1.92 8.83 -13.69
C GLN A 141 -1.29 7.73 -12.84
N GLU A 142 -1.50 6.47 -13.22
CA GLU A 142 -0.86 5.33 -12.52
C GLU A 142 0.66 5.46 -12.47
N THR A 143 1.27 6.02 -13.52
CA THR A 143 2.70 6.26 -13.61
C THR A 143 3.23 7.20 -12.54
N ASP A 144 2.40 8.14 -12.04
CA ASP A 144 2.77 8.99 -10.92
C ASP A 144 2.96 8.16 -9.63
N PHE A 145 2.09 7.19 -9.38
CA PHE A 145 2.21 6.25 -8.26
C PHE A 145 3.40 5.30 -8.43
N PHE A 146 3.62 4.80 -9.65
CA PHE A 146 4.77 3.94 -9.96
C PHE A 146 6.10 4.67 -9.78
N SER A 147 6.17 5.96 -10.09
CA SER A 147 7.36 6.80 -9.86
C SER A 147 7.71 6.89 -8.36
N LEU A 148 6.72 6.74 -7.50
CA LEU A 148 6.85 6.68 -6.05
C LEU A 148 7.03 5.25 -5.53
N ALA A 149 7.21 4.26 -6.41
CA ALA A 149 7.29 2.83 -6.10
C ALA A 149 6.03 2.23 -5.46
N LEU A 150 4.89 2.92 -5.52
CA LEU A 150 3.60 2.30 -5.22
C LEU A 150 3.20 1.40 -6.38
N GLN A 151 2.45 0.34 -6.09
CA GLN A 151 1.91 -0.59 -7.08
C GLN A 151 0.39 -0.56 -7.02
N ALA A 152 -0.28 -0.66 -8.17
CA ALA A 152 -1.72 -0.89 -8.20
C ALA A 152 -2.00 -2.31 -7.70
N SER A 153 -2.77 -2.42 -6.63
CA SER A 153 -3.08 -3.68 -5.96
C SER A 153 -4.48 -4.18 -6.29
N GLU A 154 -5.47 -3.28 -6.33
CA GLU A 154 -6.88 -3.57 -6.61
C GLU A 154 -7.57 -2.40 -7.31
N ARG A 155 -8.62 -2.69 -8.08
CA ARG A 155 -9.56 -1.69 -8.60
C ARG A 155 -10.98 -2.00 -8.16
N PHE A 156 -11.76 -0.97 -7.87
CA PHE A 156 -13.15 -1.07 -7.45
C PHE A 156 -13.99 -0.21 -8.38
N GLN A 157 -15.04 -0.79 -8.96
CA GLN A 157 -15.94 -0.06 -9.84
C GLN A 157 -17.34 0.00 -9.24
N ARG A 158 -17.92 1.20 -9.21
CA ARG A 158 -19.33 1.43 -8.91
C ARG A 158 -19.87 2.43 -9.93
N GLU A 159 -20.75 1.97 -10.81
CA GLU A 159 -21.28 2.77 -11.93
C GLU A 159 -20.12 3.33 -12.78
N GLU A 160 -20.05 4.66 -12.91
CA GLU A 160 -19.01 5.38 -13.67
C GLU A 160 -17.74 5.66 -12.84
N GLN A 161 -17.78 5.45 -11.52
CA GLN A 161 -16.64 5.69 -10.65
C GLN A 161 -15.73 4.45 -10.55
N VAL A 162 -14.43 4.69 -10.69
CA VAL A 162 -13.39 3.67 -10.50
C VAL A 162 -12.37 4.17 -9.48
N LEU A 163 -12.26 3.45 -8.36
CA LEU A 163 -11.22 3.67 -7.36
C LEU A 163 -10.10 2.65 -7.56
N THR A 164 -8.86 3.11 -7.50
CA THR A 164 -7.68 2.24 -7.54
C THR A 164 -6.94 2.30 -6.21
N LEU A 165 -6.64 1.11 -5.66
CA LEU A 165 -5.86 0.94 -4.44
C LEU A 165 -4.38 0.79 -4.81
N PHE A 166 -3.57 1.76 -4.42
CA PHE A 166 -2.13 1.71 -4.56
C PHE A 166 -1.48 1.39 -3.23
N THR A 167 -0.45 0.54 -3.25
CA THR A 167 0.24 0.10 -2.05
C THR A 167 1.75 0.20 -2.21
N TYR A 168 2.43 0.56 -1.13
CA TYR A 168 3.88 0.45 -0.99
C TYR A 168 4.19 -0.23 0.34
N ASP A 169 5.13 -1.16 0.33
CA ASP A 169 5.67 -1.81 1.54
C ASP A 169 7.19 -1.87 1.41
N LEU A 170 7.92 -1.20 2.31
CA LEU A 170 9.38 -1.14 2.32
C LEU A 170 10.04 -2.52 2.37
N LEU A 171 9.38 -3.53 2.95
CA LEU A 171 9.93 -4.90 3.02
C LEU A 171 9.69 -5.70 1.74
N GLU A 172 8.64 -5.37 0.97
CA GLU A 172 8.21 -6.17 -0.19
C GLU A 172 8.42 -5.45 -1.53
N TYR A 173 8.79 -4.16 -1.53
CA TYR A 173 8.81 -3.34 -2.75
C TYR A 173 9.81 -3.82 -3.81
N LYS A 174 10.93 -4.44 -3.39
CA LYS A 174 11.97 -4.93 -4.27
C LYS A 174 12.27 -6.39 -3.96
N GLN A 175 11.94 -7.26 -4.91
CA GLN A 175 12.44 -8.62 -4.91
C GLN A 175 13.95 -8.58 -5.20
N VAL A 176 14.73 -9.29 -4.40
CA VAL A 176 16.17 -9.48 -4.64
C VAL A 176 16.30 -10.38 -5.87
N PRO A 177 16.78 -9.87 -7.02
CA PRO A 177 16.92 -10.71 -8.20
C PRO A 177 18.03 -11.74 -8.00
N ASP A 178 17.89 -12.92 -8.61
CA ASP A 178 18.89 -14.00 -8.52
C ASP A 178 20.29 -13.60 -9.03
N TRP A 179 20.37 -12.57 -9.88
CA TRP A 179 21.64 -12.04 -10.38
C TRP A 179 22.33 -11.08 -9.39
N LEU A 180 21.62 -10.61 -8.37
CA LEU A 180 22.13 -9.69 -7.35
C LEU A 180 22.79 -10.45 -6.19
N ASN A 181 23.71 -11.36 -6.50
CA ASN A 181 24.55 -12.06 -5.53
C ASN A 181 25.99 -12.20 -6.04
N SER A 182 26.90 -12.60 -5.15
CA SER A 182 28.34 -12.71 -5.44
C SER A 182 28.68 -13.72 -6.54
N ARG A 183 27.75 -14.58 -6.97
CA ARG A 183 27.96 -15.54 -8.06
C ARG A 183 27.77 -14.94 -9.45
N PHE A 184 26.95 -13.89 -9.57
CA PHE A 184 26.59 -13.27 -10.85
C PHE A 184 26.89 -11.76 -10.94
N TRP A 185 27.43 -11.18 -9.86
CA TRP A 185 27.93 -9.80 -9.84
C TRP A 185 29.22 -9.68 -10.68
N ALA A 186 29.44 -8.52 -11.31
CA ALA A 186 30.57 -8.26 -12.21
C ALA A 186 31.92 -8.73 -11.60
N ASN A 187 32.54 -9.75 -12.21
CA ASN A 187 33.72 -10.48 -11.73
C ASN A 187 33.55 -11.19 -10.37
N PRO A 188 32.78 -12.29 -10.31
CA PRO A 188 32.61 -13.07 -9.08
C PRO A 188 33.95 -13.57 -8.50
N GLU A 189 34.95 -13.79 -9.35
CA GLU A 189 36.30 -14.18 -8.95
C GLU A 189 37.07 -13.08 -8.21
N ASN A 190 36.68 -11.81 -8.29
CA ASN A 190 37.35 -10.70 -7.61
C ASN A 190 36.60 -10.25 -6.33
N PHE A 191 35.46 -10.86 -6.01
CA PHE A 191 34.67 -10.51 -4.83
C PHE A 191 35.49 -10.70 -3.55
N GLY A 192 35.66 -9.63 -2.77
CA GLY A 192 36.42 -9.62 -1.52
C GLY A 192 37.95 -9.72 -1.65
N LYS A 193 38.51 -9.70 -2.88
CA LYS A 193 39.97 -9.79 -3.11
C LYS A 193 40.67 -8.43 -3.12
N TYR A 194 39.99 -7.39 -3.57
CA TYR A 194 40.54 -6.04 -3.67
C TYR A 194 39.62 -5.08 -2.95
N TRP A 195 40.23 -4.18 -2.18
CA TRP A 195 39.59 -3.02 -1.57
C TRP A 195 40.07 -1.80 -2.35
N TRP A 196 39.24 -0.77 -2.48
CA TRP A 196 39.71 0.56 -2.88
C TRP A 196 40.30 1.30 -1.69
#